data_AF-A0A352HRM3-F1
#
_entry.id   AF-A0A352HRM3-F1
#
_cell.length_a   1.000
_cell.length_b   1.000
_cell.length_c   1.000
_cell.angle_alpha   90.00
_cell.angle_beta   90.00
_cell.angle_gamma   90.00
#
_symmetry.space_group_name_H-M   'P 1'
#
loop_
_entity.id
_entity.type
_entity.pdbx_description
1 polymer ?
#
loop_
_entity_poly.entity_id
_entity_poly.type
_entity_poly.pdbx_seq_one_letter_code
_entity_poly.pdbx_strand_id
1 'polypeptide(L)'
;YTYEGFESCGEVFPPAGWYVSNGKDWRCTSSPIEGYYAAYASATMNNTAQELRTPRIDGSAGEVTFEFNYYDYFDDEDGMGADNTVTVDFSKDGGNSWTTLETFNYNGPYDENTHKKYTVQTGGSDNCYFRFAYQPLGEWDTETGPLVSTFYVDAVILPPL
;
A
#
# COMPACT_ATOMS: atom_id res chain seq x y z
N TYR A 1 4.70 -14.12 13.26
CA TYR A 1 4.48 -13.37 12.03
C TYR A 1 3.28 -13.95 11.32
N THR A 2 2.49 -13.11 10.67
CA THR A 2 1.36 -13.50 9.82
C THR A 2 1.69 -13.12 8.39
N TYR A 3 1.46 -14.02 7.45
CA TYR A 3 1.70 -13.80 6.03
C TYR A 3 0.37 -13.55 5.30
N GLU A 4 0.34 -12.53 4.45
CA GLU A 4 -0.76 -12.22 3.55
C GLU A 4 -0.21 -12.04 2.14
N GLY A 5 -0.45 -13.03 1.28
CA GLY A 5 -0.13 -12.98 -0.16
C GLY A 5 -1.36 -12.73 -1.03
N PHE A 6 -2.47 -12.27 -0.45
CA PHE A 6 -3.74 -11.94 -1.14
C PHE A 6 -4.38 -13.04 -1.99
N GLU A 7 -3.91 -14.27 -1.93
CA GLU A 7 -4.40 -15.41 -2.73
C GLU A 7 -5.90 -15.75 -2.51
N SER A 8 -6.48 -15.32 -1.40
CA SER A 8 -7.92 -15.49 -1.12
C SER A 8 -8.83 -14.51 -1.88
N CYS A 9 -8.25 -13.53 -2.57
CA CYS A 9 -8.98 -12.42 -3.16
C CYS A 9 -9.89 -12.82 -4.34
N GLY A 10 -9.66 -13.99 -4.95
CA GLY A 10 -10.58 -14.55 -5.95
C GLY A 10 -11.98 -14.82 -5.39
N GLU A 11 -12.12 -14.91 -4.07
CA GLU A 11 -13.38 -15.11 -3.37
C GLU A 11 -13.77 -13.91 -2.50
N VAL A 12 -12.82 -13.35 -1.73
CA VAL A 12 -13.08 -12.29 -0.75
C VAL A 12 -11.96 -11.26 -0.75
N PHE A 13 -12.31 -9.99 -0.99
CA PHE A 13 -11.40 -8.87 -0.83
C PHE A 13 -12.11 -7.68 -0.13
N PRO A 14 -11.46 -7.01 0.85
CA PRO A 14 -10.14 -7.33 1.40
C PRO A 14 -10.17 -8.60 2.28
N PRO A 15 -9.01 -9.23 2.56
CA PRO A 15 -8.94 -10.37 3.47
C PRO A 15 -9.46 -10.02 4.87
N ALA A 16 -9.83 -11.04 5.65
CA ALA A 16 -10.41 -10.83 6.97
C ALA A 16 -9.50 -9.96 7.87
N GLY A 17 -10.09 -8.94 8.50
CA GLY A 17 -9.38 -8.00 9.37
C GLY A 17 -8.70 -6.84 8.65
N TRP A 18 -8.48 -6.92 7.33
CA TRP A 18 -8.01 -5.80 6.53
C TRP A 18 -9.13 -4.81 6.24
N TYR A 19 -8.75 -3.57 5.95
CA TYR A 19 -9.68 -2.48 5.65
C TYR A 19 -9.32 -1.80 4.34
N VAL A 20 -10.36 -1.39 3.59
CA VAL A 20 -10.24 -0.50 2.43
C VAL A 20 -11.19 0.69 2.55
N SER A 21 -10.71 1.91 2.27
CA SER A 21 -11.45 3.16 2.53
C SER A 21 -12.81 3.29 1.87
N ASN A 22 -12.99 2.74 0.66
CA ASN A 22 -14.20 2.96 -0.15
C ASN A 22 -14.67 1.70 -0.90
N GLY A 23 -14.16 0.52 -0.53
CA GLY A 23 -14.54 -0.78 -1.11
C GLY A 23 -14.27 -0.97 -2.60
N LYS A 24 -13.71 0.05 -3.28
CA LYS A 24 -13.53 0.06 -4.73
C LYS A 24 -12.17 0.52 -5.20
N ASP A 25 -11.28 1.01 -4.34
CA ASP A 25 -10.10 1.72 -4.84
C ASP A 25 -8.85 0.85 -4.76
N TRP A 26 -8.58 0.27 -3.60
CA TRP A 26 -7.77 -0.94 -3.54
C TRP A 26 -8.61 -2.13 -3.95
N ARG A 27 -8.04 -2.97 -4.80
CA ARG A 27 -8.66 -4.18 -5.33
C ARG A 27 -7.60 -5.28 -5.38
N CYS A 28 -7.98 -6.40 -5.97
CA CYS A 28 -7.06 -7.49 -6.27
C CYS A 28 -7.08 -7.82 -7.76
N THR A 29 -5.95 -8.29 -8.28
CA THR A 29 -5.83 -8.79 -9.65
C THR A 29 -4.66 -9.75 -9.75
N SER A 30 -4.39 -10.29 -10.93
CA SER A 30 -3.24 -11.16 -11.17
C SER A 30 -1.93 -10.51 -10.71
N SER A 31 -1.14 -11.24 -9.93
CA SER A 31 0.10 -10.70 -9.34
C SER A 31 1.23 -10.60 -10.39
N PRO A 32 1.94 -9.47 -10.46
CA PRO A 32 3.24 -9.38 -11.12
C PRO A 32 4.41 -9.74 -10.18
N ILE A 33 4.15 -10.05 -8.90
CA ILE A 33 5.15 -10.23 -7.84
C ILE A 33 5.40 -11.71 -7.57
N GLU A 34 4.42 -12.40 -6.97
CA GLU A 34 4.44 -13.83 -6.68
C GLU A 34 3.01 -14.40 -6.65
N GLY A 35 2.89 -15.73 -6.61
CA GLY A 35 1.56 -16.36 -6.50
C GLY A 35 0.64 -16.09 -7.70
N TYR A 36 -0.67 -16.09 -7.46
CA TYR A 36 -1.68 -15.78 -8.48
C TYR A 36 -2.21 -14.37 -8.37
N TYR A 37 -2.28 -13.80 -7.15
CA TYR A 37 -2.99 -12.55 -6.93
C TYR A 37 -2.24 -11.58 -6.04
N ALA A 38 -2.35 -10.29 -6.35
CA ALA A 38 -1.85 -9.20 -5.52
C ALA A 38 -2.95 -8.19 -5.24
N ALA A 39 -2.80 -7.45 -4.14
CA ALA A 39 -3.57 -6.22 -3.95
C ALA A 39 -2.99 -5.13 -4.87
N TYR A 40 -3.84 -4.29 -5.43
CA TYR A 40 -3.40 -3.19 -6.28
C TYR A 40 -4.27 -1.95 -6.12
N ALA A 41 -3.67 -0.80 -6.42
CA ALA A 41 -4.37 0.46 -6.64
C ALA A 41 -3.85 1.12 -7.92
N SER A 42 -4.77 1.73 -8.66
CA SER A 42 -4.47 2.63 -9.78
C SER A 42 -5.32 3.89 -9.60
N ALA A 43 -5.01 4.96 -10.32
CA ALA A 43 -5.70 6.22 -10.10
C ALA A 43 -7.21 6.08 -10.19
N THR A 44 -7.85 6.83 -9.32
CA THR A 44 -9.27 7.08 -9.35
C THR A 44 -9.41 8.60 -9.34
N MET A 45 -10.43 9.13 -9.98
CA MET A 45 -10.71 10.58 -9.92
C MET A 45 -11.23 11.02 -8.53
N ASN A 46 -11.18 10.14 -7.52
CA ASN A 46 -11.58 10.48 -6.16
C ASN A 46 -10.54 11.42 -5.57
N ASN A 47 -11.00 12.53 -5.00
CA ASN A 47 -10.16 13.55 -4.37
C ASN A 47 -9.73 13.19 -2.93
N THR A 48 -9.87 11.92 -2.53
CA THR A 48 -9.51 11.41 -1.20
C THR A 48 -8.51 10.29 -1.33
N ALA A 49 -7.53 10.24 -0.42
CA ALA A 49 -6.57 9.16 -0.37
C ALA A 49 -7.28 7.80 -0.21
N GLN A 50 -6.79 6.81 -0.93
CA GLN A 50 -7.33 5.46 -0.93
C GLN A 50 -6.40 4.52 -0.20
N GLU A 51 -6.90 3.89 0.84
CA GLU A 51 -6.05 3.10 1.73
C GLU A 51 -6.40 1.61 1.71
N LEU A 52 -5.35 0.79 1.75
CA LEU A 52 -5.39 -0.60 2.19
C LEU A 52 -4.67 -0.64 3.54
N ARG A 53 -5.40 -0.96 4.60
CA ARG A 53 -4.91 -0.95 5.98
C ARG A 53 -4.90 -2.35 6.56
N THR A 54 -3.83 -2.67 7.29
CA THR A 54 -3.66 -3.95 7.98
C THR A 54 -4.74 -4.16 9.05
N PRO A 55 -4.93 -5.40 9.53
CA PRO A 55 -5.56 -5.65 10.83
C PRO A 55 -4.84 -4.91 11.96
N ARG A 56 -5.49 -4.84 13.13
CA ARG A 56 -4.88 -4.31 14.36
C ARG A 56 -3.64 -5.11 14.71
N ILE A 57 -2.54 -4.41 14.96
CA ILE A 57 -1.28 -4.97 15.43
C ILE A 57 -1.11 -4.63 16.91
N ASP A 58 -0.81 -5.64 17.72
CA ASP A 58 -0.38 -5.45 19.10
C ASP A 58 1.11 -5.10 19.12
N GLY A 59 1.40 -3.85 19.45
CA GLY A 59 2.75 -3.32 19.58
C GLY A 59 3.20 -3.16 21.02
N SER A 60 2.53 -3.77 22.01
CA SER A 60 2.80 -3.58 23.45
C SER A 60 4.25 -3.91 23.86
N ALA A 61 4.95 -4.74 23.07
CA ALA A 61 6.36 -5.05 23.25
C ALA A 61 7.32 -3.87 22.95
N GLY A 62 6.83 -2.75 22.39
CA GLY A 62 7.57 -1.51 22.17
C GLY A 62 8.05 -1.30 20.74
N GLU A 63 8.13 -2.36 19.92
CA GLU A 63 8.58 -2.31 18.54
C GLU A 63 7.82 -3.33 17.70
N VAL A 64 7.56 -2.99 16.43
CA VAL A 64 7.01 -3.90 15.44
C VAL A 64 7.75 -3.77 14.10
N THR A 65 7.79 -4.87 13.35
CA THR A 65 8.37 -4.92 12.00
C THR A 65 7.30 -5.27 10.98
N PHE A 66 7.29 -4.54 9.86
CA PHE A 66 6.37 -4.69 8.74
C PHE A 66 7.17 -4.86 7.45
N GLU A 67 6.85 -5.90 6.68
CA GLU A 67 7.54 -6.21 5.43
C GLU A 67 6.52 -6.48 4.33
N PHE A 68 6.87 -6.18 3.08
CA PHE A 68 6.06 -6.47 1.90
C PHE A 68 6.91 -6.43 0.64
N ASN A 69 6.38 -7.01 -0.43
CA ASN A 69 6.88 -6.77 -1.78
C ASN A 69 5.93 -5.81 -2.50
N TYR A 70 6.47 -4.96 -3.36
CA TYR A 70 5.68 -4.14 -4.26
C TYR A 70 6.23 -4.19 -5.68
N TYR A 71 5.37 -3.82 -6.61
CA TYR A 71 5.68 -3.62 -8.02
C TYR A 71 4.89 -2.40 -8.48
N ASP A 72 5.56 -1.42 -9.05
CA ASP A 72 4.90 -0.24 -9.60
C ASP A 72 4.96 -0.31 -11.12
N TYR A 73 3.85 -0.64 -11.77
CA TYR A 73 3.79 -0.82 -13.21
C TYR A 73 3.50 0.50 -13.90
N PHE A 74 4.42 0.95 -14.75
CA PHE A 74 4.22 2.16 -15.56
C PHE A 74 5.02 2.09 -16.86
N ASP A 75 4.31 2.22 -17.99
CA ASP A 75 4.95 2.30 -19.30
C ASP A 75 5.41 3.74 -19.56
N ASP A 76 6.66 4.04 -19.20
CA ASP A 76 7.24 5.38 -19.29
C ASP A 76 7.91 5.62 -20.65
N GLU A 77 7.10 5.78 -21.71
CA GLU A 77 7.61 6.00 -23.08
C GLU A 77 8.50 7.26 -23.18
N ASP A 78 8.20 8.31 -22.41
CA ASP A 78 8.83 9.63 -22.49
C ASP A 78 9.78 9.94 -21.32
N GLY A 79 9.94 9.04 -20.35
CA GLY A 79 10.83 9.23 -19.19
C GLY A 79 10.31 10.27 -18.18
N MET A 80 9.01 10.55 -18.17
CA MET A 80 8.37 11.57 -17.33
C MET A 80 7.93 11.02 -15.97
N GLY A 81 7.72 9.70 -15.88
CA GLY A 81 7.16 9.03 -14.71
C GLY A 81 5.67 9.33 -14.49
N ALA A 82 5.05 8.57 -13.58
CA ALA A 82 3.65 8.73 -13.23
C ALA A 82 3.42 9.86 -12.21
N ASP A 83 2.25 10.51 -12.31
CA ASP A 83 1.81 11.61 -11.46
C ASP A 83 1.35 11.14 -10.06
N ASN A 84 1.06 9.84 -9.92
CA ASN A 84 0.54 9.34 -8.66
C ASN A 84 1.62 9.13 -7.61
N THR A 85 1.16 9.17 -6.35
CA THR A 85 1.99 8.92 -5.19
C THR A 85 1.32 7.89 -4.31
N VAL A 86 2.08 6.89 -3.87
CA VAL A 86 1.65 5.95 -2.83
C VAL A 86 2.53 6.16 -1.61
N THR A 87 1.94 6.22 -0.42
CA THR A 87 2.70 6.26 0.83
C THR A 87 2.49 4.98 1.62
N VAL A 88 3.52 4.59 2.38
CA VAL A 88 3.38 3.63 3.47
C VAL A 88 3.40 4.43 4.75
N ASP A 89 2.32 4.33 5.53
CA ASP A 89 2.18 5.05 6.78
C ASP A 89 1.99 4.09 7.96
N PHE A 90 2.41 4.55 9.14
CA PHE A 90 2.23 3.86 10.41
C PHE A 90 1.41 4.69 11.39
N SER A 91 0.48 4.05 12.07
CA SER A 91 -0.28 4.61 13.18
C SER A 91 -0.05 3.78 14.44
N LYS A 92 0.05 4.48 15.58
CA LYS A 92 0.17 3.90 16.92
C LYS A 92 -0.99 4.30 17.85
N ASP A 93 -2.05 4.89 17.31
CA ASP A 93 -3.13 5.50 18.09
C ASP A 93 -4.52 5.15 17.56
N GLY A 94 -4.68 3.98 16.95
CA GLY A 94 -5.99 3.57 16.43
C GLY A 94 -6.30 4.09 15.03
N GLY A 95 -5.33 4.63 14.31
CA GLY A 95 -5.54 5.29 13.02
C GLY A 95 -5.97 6.75 13.14
N ASN A 96 -5.85 7.36 14.32
CA ASN A 96 -6.16 8.77 14.53
C ASN A 96 -5.09 9.70 13.94
N SER A 97 -3.82 9.29 14.00
CA SER A 97 -2.70 9.95 13.36
C SER A 97 -1.79 8.95 12.66
N TRP A 98 -1.07 9.45 11.65
CA TRP A 98 -0.26 8.65 10.73
C TRP A 98 1.09 9.32 10.51
N THR A 99 2.16 8.53 10.59
CA THR A 99 3.52 8.93 10.22
C THR A 99 3.89 8.21 8.92
N THR A 100 4.27 8.96 7.90
CA THR A 100 4.77 8.39 6.64
C THR A 100 6.15 7.80 6.84
N LEU A 101 6.31 6.54 6.44
CA LEU A 101 7.56 5.79 6.45
C LEU A 101 8.28 5.85 5.10
N GLU A 102 7.52 5.88 4.01
CA GLU A 102 8.03 5.90 2.64
C GLU A 102 7.02 6.55 1.70
N THR A 103 7.55 7.21 0.68
CA THR A 103 6.78 7.79 -0.43
C THR A 103 7.30 7.21 -1.74
N PHE A 104 6.43 6.50 -2.45
CA PHE A 104 6.64 6.03 -3.82
C PHE A 104 6.03 7.06 -4.78
N ASN A 105 6.87 7.64 -5.64
CA ASN A 105 6.49 8.67 -6.62
C ASN A 105 7.32 8.50 -7.90
N TYR A 106 7.23 9.47 -8.81
CA TYR A 106 7.92 9.45 -10.11
C TYR A 106 9.45 9.22 -10.08
N ASN A 107 10.13 9.42 -8.94
CA ASN A 107 11.56 9.13 -8.81
C ASN A 107 11.87 7.67 -8.41
N GLY A 108 10.84 6.87 -8.14
CA GLY A 108 10.98 5.47 -7.75
C GLY A 108 11.25 4.53 -8.94
N PRO A 109 11.73 3.30 -8.68
CA PRO A 109 11.86 2.30 -9.72
C PRO A 109 10.46 1.83 -10.17
N TYR A 110 10.25 1.77 -11.48
CA TYR A 110 9.12 1.11 -12.11
C TYR A 110 9.49 -0.28 -12.59
N ASP A 111 8.49 -1.13 -12.74
CA ASP A 111 8.56 -2.45 -13.35
C ASP A 111 9.51 -3.45 -12.68
N GLU A 112 9.84 -3.21 -11.41
CA GLU A 112 10.72 -4.04 -10.59
C GLU A 112 9.99 -4.60 -9.37
N ASN A 113 10.16 -5.91 -9.11
CA ASN A 113 9.72 -6.53 -7.85
C ASN A 113 10.69 -6.15 -6.73
N THR A 114 10.21 -5.31 -5.80
CA THR A 114 11.03 -4.74 -4.74
C THR A 114 10.50 -5.11 -3.35
N HIS A 115 11.39 -5.60 -2.50
CA HIS A 115 11.10 -5.88 -1.10
C HIS A 115 11.36 -4.67 -0.20
N LYS A 116 10.45 -4.41 0.75
CA LYS A 116 10.57 -3.35 1.75
C LYS A 116 10.36 -3.91 3.15
N LYS A 117 11.11 -3.35 4.11
CA LYS A 117 11.07 -3.70 5.53
C LYS A 117 11.19 -2.45 6.38
N TYR A 118 10.24 -2.28 7.29
CA TYR A 118 10.20 -1.16 8.24
C TYR A 118 10.10 -1.68 9.66
N THR A 119 10.95 -1.15 10.54
CA THR A 119 10.89 -1.40 11.99
C THR A 119 10.60 -0.09 12.68
N VAL A 120 9.53 -0.04 13.47
CA VAL A 120 9.02 1.19 14.09
C VAL A 120 8.80 1.03 15.58
N GLN A 121 9.07 2.08 16.34
CA GLN A 121 8.78 2.13 17.77
C GLN A 121 7.31 2.45 18.00
N THR A 122 6.64 1.60 18.76
CA THR A 122 5.21 1.74 19.07
C THR A 122 4.98 2.56 20.34
N GLY A 123 6.00 2.68 21.19
CA GLY A 123 5.88 3.27 22.52
C GLY A 123 4.98 2.46 23.46
N GLY A 124 4.82 1.15 23.20
CA GLY A 124 3.97 0.25 23.99
C GLY A 124 2.48 0.29 23.60
N SER A 125 2.12 0.89 22.47
CA SER A 125 0.75 0.88 21.97
C SER A 125 0.32 -0.51 21.48
N ASP A 126 -0.86 -0.96 21.86
CA ASP A 126 -1.50 -2.22 21.43
C ASP A 126 -2.51 -2.02 20.27
N ASN A 127 -2.61 -0.79 19.76
CA ASN A 127 -3.59 -0.40 18.74
C ASN A 127 -2.89 0.26 17.54
N CYS A 128 -2.01 -0.52 16.91
CA CYS A 128 -1.17 -0.08 15.80
C CYS A 128 -1.70 -0.56 14.44
N TYR A 129 -1.38 0.18 13.38
CA TYR A 129 -1.74 -0.15 11.99
C TYR A 129 -0.65 0.30 11.03
N PHE A 130 -0.47 -0.44 9.94
CA PHE A 130 0.17 0.06 8.74
C PHE A 130 -0.88 0.26 7.64
N ARG A 131 -0.63 1.20 6.73
CA ARG A 131 -1.44 1.34 5.53
C ARG A 131 -0.59 1.66 4.32
N PHE A 132 -1.08 1.24 3.17
CA PHE A 132 -0.70 1.76 1.87
C PHE A 132 -1.75 2.78 1.48
N ALA A 133 -1.36 4.04 1.25
CA ALA A 133 -2.28 5.10 0.89
C ALA A 133 -1.91 5.66 -0.48
N TYR A 134 -2.75 5.37 -1.47
CA TYR A 134 -2.72 6.00 -2.78
C TYR A 134 -3.25 7.43 -2.62
N GLN A 135 -2.38 8.41 -2.79
CA GLN A 135 -2.72 9.81 -2.59
C GLN A 135 -3.61 10.32 -3.74
N PRO A 136 -4.50 11.29 -3.49
CA PRO A 136 -5.20 11.97 -4.57
C PRO A 136 -4.19 12.47 -5.59
N LEU A 137 -4.55 12.37 -6.87
CA LEU A 137 -3.77 13.03 -7.91
C LEU A 137 -3.68 14.53 -7.59
N GLY A 138 -2.47 15.06 -7.69
CA GLY A 138 -2.17 16.46 -7.39
C GLY A 138 -2.43 17.35 -8.60
N GLU A 139 -1.38 18.03 -9.06
CA GLU A 139 -1.40 18.74 -10.34
C GLU A 139 -1.02 17.76 -11.46
N TRP A 140 -1.80 17.75 -12.54
CA TRP A 140 -1.50 17.03 -13.77
C TRP A 140 -1.78 17.94 -14.97
N ASP A 141 -1.21 17.59 -16.12
CA ASP A 141 -1.46 18.32 -17.36
C ASP A 141 -2.93 18.16 -17.78
N THR A 142 -3.66 19.27 -17.88
CA THR A 142 -5.08 19.25 -18.22
C THR A 142 -5.37 18.91 -19.68
N GLU A 143 -4.38 19.02 -20.57
CA GLU A 143 -4.49 18.70 -21.99
C GLU A 143 -4.32 17.19 -22.24
N THR A 144 -3.37 16.55 -21.55
CA THR A 144 -3.06 15.12 -21.71
C THR A 144 -3.70 14.23 -20.65
N GLY A 145 -4.11 14.80 -19.52
CA GLY A 145 -4.61 14.06 -18.36
C GLY A 145 -3.48 13.50 -17.50
N PRO A 146 -3.81 12.86 -16.37
CA PRO A 146 -2.80 12.32 -15.48
C PRO A 146 -2.15 11.05 -16.06
N LEU A 147 -0.83 10.97 -15.95
CA LEU A 147 -0.06 9.76 -16.18
C LEU A 147 -0.11 8.92 -14.90
N VAL A 148 -0.56 7.67 -15.02
CA VAL A 148 -0.93 6.87 -13.84
C VAL A 148 -0.28 5.50 -13.92
N SER A 149 0.50 5.17 -12.91
CA SER A 149 0.99 3.84 -12.65
C SER A 149 -0.03 2.97 -11.91
N THR A 150 0.18 1.67 -11.97
CA THR A 150 -0.56 0.69 -11.18
C THR A 150 0.36 0.12 -10.11
N PHE A 151 0.05 0.41 -8.85
CA PHE A 151 0.86 0.00 -7.71
C PHE A 151 0.31 -1.29 -7.11
N TYR A 152 1.13 -2.33 -7.11
CA TYR A 152 0.83 -3.66 -6.57
C TYR A 152 1.54 -3.87 -5.23
N VAL A 153 0.86 -4.55 -4.31
CA VAL A 153 1.38 -4.98 -3.02
C VAL A 153 1.08 -6.45 -2.84
N ASP A 154 2.09 -7.19 -2.38
CA ASP A 154 1.99 -8.62 -2.14
C ASP A 154 3.00 -9.06 -1.06
N ALA A 155 2.97 -10.33 -0.68
CA ALA A 155 3.92 -10.94 0.24
C ALA A 155 4.03 -10.20 1.59
N VAL A 156 2.93 -9.71 2.13
CA VAL A 156 2.94 -8.89 3.35
C VAL A 156 3.24 -9.78 4.56
N ILE A 157 4.23 -9.38 5.35
CA ILE A 157 4.60 -10.01 6.62
C ILE A 157 4.28 -9.05 7.75
N LEU A 158 3.30 -9.43 8.56
CA LEU A 158 2.90 -8.72 9.77
C LEU A 158 3.59 -9.32 11.01
N PRO A 159 3.82 -8.51 12.06
CA PRO A 159 4.32 -9.02 13.34
C PRO A 159 3.34 -10.07 13.93
N PRO A 160 3.80 -10.90 14.88
CA PRO A 160 2.92 -11.84 15.58
C PRO A 160 1.76 -11.10 16.26
N LEU A 161 0.58 -11.74 16.28
CA LEU A 161 -0.57 -11.32 17.09
C LEU A 161 -0.31 -11.51 18.58
#